data_AF-A0A3M8CH55-F1
#
_entry.id   AF-A0A3M8CH55-F1
#
_cell.length_a   1.000
_cell.length_b   1.000
_cell.length_c   1.000
_cell.angle_alpha   90.00
_cell.angle_beta   90.00
_cell.angle_gamma   90.00
#
_symmetry.space_group_name_H-M   'P 1'
#
loop_
_entity.id
_entity.type
_entity.pdbx_description
1 polymer ?
#
loop_
_entity_poly.entity_id
_entity_poly.type
_entity_poly.pdbx_seq_one_letter_code
_entity_poly.pdbx_strand_id
1 'polypeptide(L)' 'MKYMSDQMLIEVYHRAIDLQLDAAFIELLSLELKHRNISITKASA' A
#
# COMPACT_ATOMS: atom_id res chain seq x y z
N MET A 1 6.59 -1.57 -8.99
CA MET A 1 5.39 -2.34 -8.57
C MET A 1 4.52 -2.81 -9.74
N LYS A 2 4.92 -2.59 -11.00
CA LYS A 2 4.12 -2.82 -12.23
C LYS A 2 3.56 -4.23 -12.45
N TYR A 3 4.15 -5.25 -11.83
CA TYR A 3 3.74 -6.67 -11.94
C TYR A 3 3.05 -7.21 -10.68
N MET A 4 2.88 -6.37 -9.66
CA MET A 4 2.19 -6.74 -8.43
C MET A 4 0.69 -6.61 -8.65
N SER A 5 -0.09 -7.61 -8.23
CA SER A 5 -1.55 -7.51 -8.21
C SER A 5 -2.00 -6.47 -7.17
N ASP A 6 -3.20 -5.94 -7.34
CA ASP A 6 -3.74 -4.93 -6.43
C ASP A 6 -3.86 -5.46 -4.99
N GLN A 7 -4.26 -6.72 -4.83
CA GLN A 7 -4.32 -7.38 -3.52
C GLN A 7 -2.94 -7.43 -2.84
N MET A 8 -1.89 -7.82 -3.58
CA MET A 8 -0.54 -7.90 -3.02
C MET A 8 0.00 -6.50 -2.68
N LEU A 9 -0.32 -5.49 -3.49
CA LEU A 9 0.06 -4.10 -3.22
C LEU A 9 -0.58 -3.58 -1.92
N ILE A 10 -1.87 -3.89 -1.70
CA ILE A 10 -2.58 -3.56 -0.46
C ILE A 10 -1.94 -4.28 0.74
N GLU A 11 -1.67 -5.59 0.62
CA GLU A 11 -1.05 -6.36 1.69
C GLU A 11 0.34 -5.83 2.07
N VAL A 12 1.17 -5.51 1.07
CA VAL A 12 2.51 -4.97 1.30
C VAL A 12 2.44 -3.59 1.94
N TYR A 13 1.49 -2.74 1.52
CA TYR A 13 1.27 -1.44 2.16
C TYR A 13 0.89 -1.57 3.64
N HIS A 14 -0.04 -2.45 3.98
CA HIS A 14 -0.40 -2.70 5.38
C HIS A 14 0.78 -3.25 6.18
N ARG A 15 1.47 -4.29 5.66
CA ARG A 15 2.66 -4.85 6.33
C ARG A 15 3.77 -3.81 6.50
N ALA A 16 3.98 -2.92 5.53
CA ALA A 16 4.99 -1.88 5.62
C ALA A 16 4.70 -0.87 6.74
N ILE A 17 3.41 -0.54 6.95
CA ILE A 17 2.97 0.29 8.08
C ILE A 17 3.14 -0.47 9.40
N ASP A 18 2.65 -1.71 9.48
CA ASP A 18 2.68 -2.51 10.71
C ASP A 18 4.12 -2.78 11.19
N LEU A 19 5.04 -3.00 10.25
CA LEU A 19 6.46 -3.21 10.53
C LEU A 19 7.26 -1.92 10.68
N GLN A 20 6.63 -0.75 10.55
CA GLN A 20 7.27 0.56 10.59
C GLN A 20 8.49 0.64 9.66
N LEU A 21 8.32 0.17 8.42
CA LEU A 21 9.36 0.26 7.40
C LEU A 21 9.63 1.72 7.02
N ASP A 22 10.67 1.90 6.22
CA ASP A 22 11.11 3.23 5.77
C ASP A 22 9.95 4.06 5.19
N ALA A 23 9.88 5.32 5.62
CA ALA A 23 8.80 6.22 5.23
C ALA A 23 8.76 6.47 3.72
N ALA A 24 9.92 6.53 3.03
CA ALA A 24 9.96 6.71 1.59
C ALA A 24 9.41 5.46 0.87
N PHE A 25 9.60 4.26 1.42
CA PHE A 25 9.01 3.05 0.88
C PHE A 25 7.48 3.03 1.01
N ILE A 26 6.96 3.43 2.18
CA ILE A 26 5.51 3.55 2.41
C ILE A 26 4.90 4.60 1.48
N GLU A 27 5.59 5.71 1.25
CA GLU A 27 5.14 6.77 0.34
C GLU A 27 5.06 6.26 -1.11
N LEU A 28 6.05 5.50 -1.57
CA LEU A 28 6.05 4.88 -2.89
C LEU A 28 4.85 3.92 -3.08
N LEU A 29 4.54 3.11 -2.06
CA LEU A 29 3.37 2.23 -2.08
C LEU A 29 2.07 3.03 -2.13
N SER A 30 1.96 4.09 -1.33
CA SER A 30 0.80 4.99 -1.31
C SER A 30 0.58 5.66 -2.67
N LEU A 31 1.65 6.10 -3.33
CA LEU A 31 1.59 6.72 -4.65
C LEU A 31 1.10 5.72 -5.71
N GLU A 32 1.60 4.49 -5.69
CA GLU A 32 1.16 3.44 -6.62
C GLU A 32 -0.32 3.08 -6.40
N LEU A 33 -0.78 2.99 -5.14
CA LEU A 33 -2.18 2.75 -4.81
C LEU A 33 -3.10 3.86 -5.37
N LYS A 34 -2.69 5.12 -5.22
CA LYS A 34 -3.40 6.28 -5.80
C LYS A 34 -3.39 6.22 -7.33
N HIS A 35 -2.25 5.90 -7.93
CA HIS A 35 -2.10 5.80 -9.39
C HIS A 35 -3.02 4.73 -10.00
N ARG A 36 -3.25 3.63 -9.28
CA ARG A 36 -4.18 2.56 -9.67
C ARG A 36 -5.62 2.78 -9.21
N ASN A 37 -5.90 3.92 -8.55
CA ASN A 37 -7.20 4.26 -8.00
C ASN A 37 -7.75 3.23 -6.98
N ILE A 38 -6.86 2.58 -6.23
CA ILE A 38 -7.19 1.60 -5.20
C ILE A 38 -7.51 2.32 -3.90
N SER A 39 -8.76 2.24 -3.47
CA SER A 39 -9.18 2.79 -2.18
C SER A 39 -8.86 1.79 -1.06
N ILE A 40 -7.89 2.14 -0.21
CA ILE A 40 -7.68 1.43 1.05
C ILE A 40 -8.67 1.98 2.06
N THR A 41 -9.89 1.46 2.03
CA THR A 41 -10.88 1.75 3.06
C THR A 41 -10.37 1.09 4.34
N LYS A 42 -9.91 1.89 5.30
CA LYS A 42 -9.64 1.39 6.65
C LYS A 42 -10.96 0.81 7.15
N ALA A 43 -11.06 -0.52 7.24
CA ALA A 43 -12.22 -1.17 7.82
C ALA A 43 -12.41 -0.54 9.21
N SER A 44 -13.42 0.30 9.33
CA SER A 44 -13.76 0.97 10.57
C SER A 44 -14.49 -0.08 11.40
N ALA A 45 -13.81 -0.61 12.41
CA ALA A 45 -14.39 -1.44 13.46
C ALA A 45 -14.45 -0.61 14.75
#